data_AF-A0A9N7RNV6-F1
#
_entry.id   AF-A0A9N7RNV6-F1
#
_cell.length_a   1.000
_cell.length_b   1.000
_cell.length_c   1.000
_cell.angle_alpha   90.00
_cell.angle_beta   90.00
_cell.angle_gamma   90.00
#
_symmetry.space_group_name_H-M   'P 1'
#
loop_
_entity.id
_entity.type
_entity.pdbx_description
1 polymer ?
#
loop_
_entity_poly.entity_id
_entity_poly.type
_entity_poly.pdbx_seq_one_letter_code
_entity_poly.pdbx_strand_id
1 'polypeptide(L)'
;MKLKECLPPVQIQLVNHILLREVYQSRNAEIWFDFGGKMFRFGIEEFALITGLKCIGSCKKLNIPKVKQGLYDKYFAKVGLSRNCIRWQFLKRSWKSDDDAVKFAKLHLLANFLMGSQDSHRLDRCYLDVIDGSDFDEYPCGIDVFEFTFQYLKKSIRNRQQMHNNVRTDGAGYLYRCYGLIIALQIWFYEICNTAYGIVCTSLGGQPIPRLLKWEIRDSYNRLFIERVFSNLDSSKVIADLELFKETFNVGIEASACAIMEKTDSITPHGPDKAAEVY
;
A
#
# COMPACT_ATOMS: atom_id res chain seq x y z
N MET A 1 9.28 -16.06 4.18
CA MET A 1 8.77 -15.53 2.90
C MET A 1 8.54 -14.03 3.06
N LYS A 2 8.95 -13.18 2.11
CA LYS A 2 8.80 -11.71 2.25
C LYS A 2 7.39 -11.34 1.77
N LEU A 3 6.63 -10.50 2.48
CA LEU A 3 5.32 -9.99 2.01
C LEU A 3 5.35 -9.45 0.55
N LYS A 4 6.52 -8.98 0.10
CA LYS A 4 6.78 -8.57 -1.29
C LYS A 4 6.62 -9.69 -2.34
N GLU A 5 6.71 -10.96 -1.95
CA GLU A 5 6.57 -12.12 -2.85
C GLU A 5 5.10 -12.53 -3.00
N CYS A 6 4.21 -12.09 -2.11
CA CYS A 6 2.77 -12.42 -2.17
C CYS A 6 1.95 -11.36 -2.89
N LEU A 7 2.46 -10.15 -3.05
CA LEU A 7 1.75 -9.05 -3.69
C LEU A 7 2.21 -8.85 -5.13
N PRO A 8 1.31 -8.45 -6.03
CA PRO A 8 1.71 -8.04 -7.36
C PRO A 8 2.72 -6.88 -7.27
N PRO A 9 3.83 -6.93 -8.03
CA PRO A 9 4.78 -5.82 -8.05
C PRO A 9 4.13 -4.52 -8.54
N VAL A 10 4.59 -3.37 -8.02
CA VAL A 10 4.09 -2.08 -8.47
C VAL A 10 4.62 -1.76 -9.88
N GLN A 11 3.72 -1.62 -10.85
CA GLN A 11 4.01 -1.17 -12.20
C GLN A 11 4.07 0.36 -12.24
N ILE A 12 5.25 0.92 -12.00
CA ILE A 12 5.46 2.38 -11.90
C ILE A 12 4.99 3.12 -13.15
N GLN A 13 5.23 2.58 -14.35
CA GLN A 13 4.82 3.23 -15.60
C GLN A 13 3.29 3.24 -15.76
N LEU A 14 2.61 2.20 -15.31
CA LEU A 14 1.15 2.15 -15.30
C LEU A 14 0.59 3.17 -14.29
N VAL A 15 1.12 3.21 -13.07
CA VAL A 15 0.74 4.21 -12.06
C VAL A 15 0.94 5.63 -12.60
N ASN A 16 2.05 5.88 -13.30
CA ASN A 16 2.29 7.16 -13.94
C ASN A 16 1.23 7.51 -14.99
N HIS A 17 0.87 6.54 -15.83
CA HIS A 17 -0.19 6.70 -16.82
C HIS A 17 -1.55 6.99 -16.20
N ILE A 18 -1.93 6.27 -15.14
CA ILE A 18 -3.15 6.53 -14.36
C ILE A 18 -3.13 7.98 -13.85
N LEU A 19 -2.03 8.40 -13.21
CA LEU A 19 -1.90 9.74 -12.69
C LEU A 19 -1.93 10.83 -13.77
N LEU A 20 -1.59 10.53 -15.04
CA LEU A 20 -1.69 11.48 -16.17
C LEU A 20 -3.13 11.76 -16.60
N ARG A 21 -4.07 10.93 -16.14
CA ARG A 21 -5.50 11.09 -16.41
C ARG A 21 -6.24 11.86 -15.33
N GLU A 22 -5.54 12.41 -14.35
CA GLU A 22 -6.18 13.18 -13.29
C GLU A 22 -6.91 14.40 -13.86
N VAL A 23 -8.10 14.64 -13.33
CA VAL A 23 -8.91 15.81 -13.65
C VAL A 23 -9.11 16.66 -12.39
N TYR A 24 -9.06 17.98 -12.56
CA TYR A 24 -9.23 18.90 -11.46
C TYR A 24 -10.60 18.78 -10.81
N GLN A 25 -10.64 18.71 -9.48
CA GLN A 25 -11.87 18.82 -8.69
C GLN A 25 -11.68 19.62 -7.41
N SER A 26 -12.77 20.24 -6.94
CA SER A 26 -12.81 21.06 -5.73
C SER A 26 -12.77 20.28 -4.41
N ARG A 27 -13.11 18.97 -4.43
CA ARG A 27 -13.13 18.14 -3.22
C ARG A 27 -11.73 17.71 -2.78
N ASN A 28 -11.39 18.01 -1.54
CA ASN A 28 -10.05 17.77 -1.02
C ASN A 28 -9.72 16.32 -0.65
N ALA A 29 -10.71 15.41 -0.55
CA ALA A 29 -10.51 14.02 -0.08
C ALA A 29 -10.63 12.94 -1.18
N GLU A 30 -10.74 13.33 -2.45
CA GLU A 30 -10.88 12.40 -3.60
C GLU A 30 -9.93 12.80 -4.74
N ILE A 31 -9.54 11.83 -5.58
CA ILE A 31 -8.89 12.08 -6.87
C ILE A 31 -9.75 11.47 -7.95
N TRP A 32 -9.93 12.20 -9.04
CA TRP A 32 -10.75 11.77 -10.17
C TRP A 32 -9.90 11.65 -11.42
N PHE A 33 -10.22 10.65 -12.23
CA PHE A 33 -9.48 10.29 -13.44
C PHE A 33 -10.42 10.13 -14.63
N ASP A 34 -10.00 10.63 -15.79
CA ASP A 34 -10.68 10.42 -17.07
C ASP A 34 -10.06 9.25 -17.84
N PHE A 35 -10.84 8.17 -17.99
CA PHE A 35 -10.49 7.05 -18.86
C PHE A 35 -11.51 6.93 -19.99
N GLY A 36 -11.14 7.44 -21.17
CA GLY A 36 -11.96 7.30 -22.37
C GLY A 36 -13.27 8.11 -22.33
N GLY A 37 -13.26 9.28 -21.68
CA GLY A 37 -14.42 10.15 -21.52
C GLY A 37 -15.31 9.81 -20.32
N LYS A 38 -14.94 8.79 -19.54
CA LYS A 38 -15.63 8.38 -18.31
C LYS A 38 -14.80 8.78 -17.10
N MET A 39 -15.48 9.40 -16.13
CA MET A 39 -14.88 9.89 -14.89
C MET A 39 -14.95 8.85 -13.79
N PHE A 40 -13.79 8.51 -13.22
CA PHE A 40 -13.66 7.52 -12.15
C PHE A 40 -13.05 8.15 -10.91
N ARG A 41 -13.59 7.80 -9.75
CA ARG A 41 -13.14 8.30 -8.46
C ARG A 41 -12.27 7.27 -7.75
N PHE A 42 -11.18 7.74 -7.15
CA PHE A 42 -10.41 7.00 -6.16
C PHE A 42 -10.40 7.78 -4.84
N GLY A 43 -11.18 7.31 -3.87
CA GLY A 43 -11.27 7.83 -2.52
C GLY A 43 -11.03 6.76 -1.45
N ILE A 44 -11.37 7.08 -0.21
CA ILE A 44 -11.15 6.19 0.94
C ILE A 44 -11.99 4.91 0.85
N GLU A 45 -13.15 4.96 0.21
CA GLU A 45 -14.04 3.81 0.03
C GLU A 45 -13.42 2.78 -0.92
N GLU A 46 -12.96 3.22 -2.10
CA GLU A 46 -12.24 2.34 -3.03
C GLU A 46 -10.95 1.82 -2.39
N PHE A 47 -10.23 2.66 -1.67
CA PHE A 47 -9.02 2.25 -0.96
C PHE A 47 -9.31 1.16 0.10
N ALA A 48 -10.34 1.34 0.92
CA ALA A 48 -10.74 0.36 1.93
C ALA A 48 -11.13 -0.97 1.28
N LEU A 49 -11.88 -0.93 0.18
CA LEU A 49 -12.31 -2.11 -0.58
C LEU A 49 -11.13 -2.89 -1.15
N ILE A 50 -10.19 -2.20 -1.80
CA ILE A 50 -9.02 -2.85 -2.41
C ILE A 50 -8.09 -3.45 -1.35
N THR A 51 -7.86 -2.71 -0.27
CA THR A 51 -6.83 -3.07 0.72
C THR A 51 -7.34 -3.97 1.83
N GLY A 52 -8.66 -3.98 2.07
CA GLY A 52 -9.27 -4.65 3.22
C GLY A 52 -8.94 -3.97 4.56
N LEU A 53 -8.30 -2.80 4.55
CA LEU A 53 -7.95 -2.10 5.78
C LEU A 53 -9.17 -1.42 6.41
N LYS A 54 -9.23 -1.43 7.74
CA LYS A 54 -10.26 -0.70 8.50
C LYS A 54 -10.09 0.80 8.29
N CYS A 55 -10.99 1.39 7.51
CA CYS A 55 -11.00 2.82 7.17
C CYS A 55 -12.20 3.57 7.79
N ILE A 56 -12.88 2.96 8.77
CA ILE A 56 -14.04 3.53 9.45
C ILE A 56 -13.77 3.58 10.95
N GLY A 57 -14.09 4.71 11.58
CA GLY A 57 -13.91 4.94 13.01
C GLY A 57 -13.14 6.22 13.32
N SER A 58 -12.81 6.43 14.59
CA SER A 58 -12.05 7.60 15.03
C SER A 58 -10.55 7.35 14.96
N CYS A 59 -9.85 8.06 14.06
CA CYS A 59 -8.40 7.95 13.87
C CYS A 59 -7.62 8.95 14.76
N LYS A 60 -7.90 8.98 16.07
CA LYS A 60 -7.28 9.96 17.00
C LYS A 60 -6.04 9.41 17.69
N LYS A 61 -5.04 8.96 16.92
CA LYS A 61 -3.78 8.42 17.49
C LYS A 61 -3.06 9.34 18.48
N LEU A 62 -3.20 10.65 18.30
CA LEU A 62 -2.57 11.64 19.19
C LEU A 62 -3.21 11.67 20.59
N ASN A 63 -4.41 11.12 20.74
CA ASN A 63 -5.11 11.04 22.02
C ASN A 63 -4.80 9.74 22.77
N ILE A 64 -4.06 8.80 22.14
CA ILE A 64 -3.71 7.53 22.76
C ILE A 64 -2.62 7.79 23.82
N PRO A 65 -2.85 7.38 25.08
CA PRO A 65 -1.86 7.58 26.14
C PRO A 65 -0.54 6.88 25.79
N LYS A 66 0.57 7.54 26.12
CA LYS A 66 1.89 6.95 25.95
C LYS A 66 2.03 5.71 26.84
N VAL A 67 2.44 4.60 26.24
CA VAL A 67 2.71 3.39 27.01
C VAL A 67 4.13 3.48 27.57
N LYS A 68 4.25 3.35 28.90
CA LYS A 68 5.54 3.29 29.59
C LYS A 68 6.06 1.86 29.60
N GLN A 69 7.37 1.70 29.45
CA GLN A 69 8.04 0.39 29.38
C GLN A 69 7.54 -0.48 28.21
N GLY A 70 6.91 0.14 27.21
CA GLY A 70 6.47 -0.51 25.96
C GLY A 70 7.62 -0.74 24.98
N LEU A 71 7.29 -1.14 23.75
CA LEU A 71 8.26 -1.39 22.68
C LEU A 71 9.22 -0.23 22.46
N TYR A 72 8.70 1.01 22.52
CA TYR A 72 9.54 2.19 22.33
C TYR A 72 10.70 2.25 23.33
N ASP A 73 10.39 2.14 24.62
CA ASP A 73 11.39 2.25 25.69
C ASP A 73 12.36 1.07 25.67
N LYS A 74 11.86 -0.14 25.38
CA LYS A 74 12.66 -1.37 25.31
C LYS A 74 13.64 -1.40 24.13
N TYR A 75 13.22 -0.94 22.94
CA TYR A 75 13.93 -1.24 21.69
C TYR A 75 14.26 -0.04 20.80
N PHE A 76 13.58 1.09 20.94
CA PHE A 76 13.66 2.21 19.99
C PHE A 76 14.15 3.53 20.59
N ALA A 77 14.20 3.69 21.92
CA ALA A 77 14.61 4.94 22.56
C ALA A 77 15.99 5.45 22.09
N LYS A 78 16.94 4.54 21.84
CA LYS A 78 18.31 4.87 21.37
C LYS A 78 18.48 4.84 19.85
N VAL A 79 17.61 4.11 19.14
CA VAL A 79 17.75 3.82 17.71
C VAL A 79 16.86 4.73 16.85
N GLY A 80 15.73 5.17 17.41
CA GLY A 80 14.71 5.95 16.72
C GLY A 80 13.76 5.11 15.85
N LEU A 81 12.71 5.78 15.36
CA LEU A 81 11.60 5.16 14.61
C LEU A 81 11.69 5.43 13.10
N SER A 82 12.90 5.50 12.54
CA SER A 82 13.02 5.53 11.08
C SER A 82 12.57 4.20 10.47
N ARG A 83 12.02 4.21 9.25
CA ARG A 83 11.66 2.97 8.53
C ARG A 83 12.82 1.99 8.49
N ASN A 84 14.03 2.48 8.20
CA ASN A 84 15.21 1.64 8.17
C ASN A 84 15.52 1.01 9.53
N CYS A 85 15.43 1.79 10.61
CA CYS A 85 15.62 1.28 11.98
C CYS A 85 14.58 0.21 12.34
N ILE A 86 13.30 0.45 12.03
CA ILE A 86 12.22 -0.52 12.26
C ILE A 86 12.47 -1.81 11.46
N ARG A 87 12.80 -1.69 10.17
CA ARG A 87 13.12 -2.84 9.32
C ARG A 87 14.31 -3.61 9.85
N TRP A 88 15.37 -2.92 10.23
CA TRP A 88 16.58 -3.55 10.72
C TRP A 88 16.33 -4.30 12.04
N GLN A 89 15.60 -3.71 12.98
CA GLN A 89 15.25 -4.37 14.25
C GLN A 89 14.35 -5.59 14.01
N PHE A 90 13.39 -5.51 13.07
CA PHE A 90 12.55 -6.64 12.69
C PHE A 90 13.37 -7.79 12.09
N LEU A 91 14.23 -7.51 11.11
CA LEU A 91 15.05 -8.51 10.44
C LEU A 91 16.07 -9.16 11.38
N LYS A 92 16.56 -8.41 12.38
CA LYS A 92 17.46 -8.92 13.41
C LYS A 92 16.78 -9.72 14.51
N ARG A 93 15.44 -9.76 14.53
CA ARG A 93 14.67 -10.45 15.56
C ARG A 93 15.02 -9.96 16.97
N SER A 94 15.13 -8.64 17.14
CA SER A 94 15.63 -8.02 18.38
C SER A 94 14.66 -8.13 19.58
N TRP A 95 13.48 -8.72 19.40
CA TRP A 95 12.47 -8.90 20.45
C TRP A 95 12.88 -9.99 21.45
N LYS A 96 12.35 -9.88 22.69
CA LYS A 96 12.66 -10.80 23.80
C LYS A 96 11.52 -11.76 24.14
N SER A 97 10.32 -11.53 23.60
CA SER A 97 9.13 -12.35 23.81
C SER A 97 8.34 -12.48 22.52
N ASP A 98 7.46 -13.48 22.44
CA ASP A 98 6.57 -13.67 21.30
C ASP A 98 5.55 -12.53 21.15
N ASP A 99 5.06 -11.97 22.26
CA ASP A 99 4.22 -10.77 22.27
C ASP A 99 4.95 -9.57 21.62
N ASP A 100 6.22 -9.34 22.01
CA ASP A 100 7.01 -8.29 21.38
C ASP A 100 7.24 -8.62 19.89
N ALA A 101 7.42 -9.90 19.51
CA ALA A 101 7.57 -10.32 18.12
C ALA A 101 6.37 -9.94 17.24
N VAL A 102 5.15 -10.20 17.73
CA VAL A 102 3.89 -9.85 17.04
C VAL A 102 3.79 -8.33 16.88
N LYS A 103 4.09 -7.56 17.93
CA LYS A 103 4.08 -6.09 17.89
C LYS A 103 5.13 -5.54 16.91
N PHE A 104 6.29 -6.17 16.84
CA PHE A 104 7.33 -5.88 15.84
C PHE A 104 6.83 -6.13 14.42
N ALA A 105 6.10 -7.22 14.18
CA ALA A 105 5.50 -7.53 12.89
C ALA A 105 4.46 -6.49 12.48
N LYS A 106 3.54 -6.12 13.39
CA LYS A 106 2.55 -5.05 13.19
C LYS A 106 3.22 -3.71 12.84
N LEU A 107 4.25 -3.32 13.60
CA LEU A 107 5.01 -2.09 13.34
C LEU A 107 5.74 -2.14 12.00
N HIS A 108 6.36 -3.27 11.67
CA HIS A 108 7.08 -3.44 10.41
C HIS A 108 6.13 -3.37 9.22
N LEU A 109 4.99 -4.06 9.28
CA LEU A 109 3.93 -4.00 8.28
C LEU A 109 3.46 -2.56 8.07
N LEU A 110 3.15 -1.85 9.15
CA LEU A 110 2.67 -0.48 9.08
C LEU A 110 3.70 0.48 8.46
N ALA A 111 4.93 0.51 9.00
CA ALA A 111 5.93 1.50 8.62
C ALA A 111 6.59 1.18 7.26
N ASN A 112 6.97 -0.07 7.05
CA ASN A 112 7.79 -0.44 5.90
C ASN A 112 6.98 -0.83 4.68
N PHE A 113 5.78 -1.37 4.90
CA PHE A 113 4.93 -1.86 3.84
C PHE A 113 3.76 -0.89 3.55
N LEU A 114 2.89 -0.60 4.51
CA LEU A 114 1.69 0.21 4.28
C LEU A 114 2.01 1.69 4.02
N MET A 115 2.82 2.32 4.88
CA MET A 115 3.30 3.70 4.70
C MET A 115 4.64 3.77 3.94
N GLY A 116 4.99 2.73 3.19
CA GLY A 116 6.29 2.59 2.53
C GLY A 116 6.80 3.88 1.88
N SER A 117 7.85 4.46 2.48
CA SER A 117 8.45 5.74 2.06
C SER A 117 9.97 5.65 1.93
N GLN A 118 10.69 6.78 2.03
CA GLN A 118 12.16 6.73 2.18
C GLN A 118 12.59 6.07 3.48
N ASP A 119 13.78 5.46 3.47
CA ASP A 119 14.38 4.78 4.62
C ASP A 119 14.62 5.70 5.82
N SER A 120 14.84 7.00 5.58
CA SER A 120 15.01 8.04 6.60
C SER A 120 13.70 8.54 7.21
N HIS A 121 12.54 8.24 6.61
CA HIS A 121 11.25 8.71 7.13
C HIS A 121 10.98 8.11 8.51
N ARG A 122 10.53 8.96 9.43
CA ARG A 122 10.31 8.61 10.83
C ARG A 122 8.82 8.43 11.08
N LEU A 123 8.48 7.31 11.69
CA LEU A 123 7.14 7.04 12.16
C LEU A 123 6.91 7.77 13.48
N ASP A 124 5.70 8.31 13.68
CA ASP A 124 5.31 8.90 14.95
C ASP A 124 5.27 7.84 16.05
N ARG A 125 5.71 8.22 17.26
CA ARG A 125 5.71 7.31 18.43
C ARG A 125 4.31 6.80 18.76
N CYS A 126 3.26 7.59 18.49
CA CYS A 126 1.89 7.21 18.80
C CYS A 126 1.48 5.87 18.14
N TYR A 127 2.06 5.50 17.00
CA TYR A 127 1.81 4.18 16.41
C TYR A 127 2.32 3.02 17.25
N LEU A 128 3.44 3.21 17.95
CA LEU A 128 3.90 2.23 18.93
C LEU A 128 3.00 2.21 20.16
N ASP A 129 2.55 3.38 20.63
CA ASP A 129 1.62 3.45 21.75
C ASP A 129 0.29 2.73 21.41
N VAL A 130 -0.19 2.81 20.15
CA VAL A 130 -1.34 2.04 19.64
C VAL A 130 -1.06 0.53 19.62
N ILE A 131 0.14 0.12 19.20
CA ILE A 131 0.53 -1.30 19.09
C ILE A 131 0.76 -1.94 20.46
N ASP A 132 1.30 -1.16 21.41
CA ASP A 132 1.51 -1.59 22.79
C ASP A 132 0.20 -1.65 23.56
N GLY A 133 -0.74 -0.73 23.28
CA GLY A 133 -2.13 -0.86 23.69
C GLY A 133 -2.78 -2.03 22.94
N SER A 134 -3.67 -2.77 23.59
CA SER A 134 -4.42 -3.89 22.98
C SER A 134 -5.25 -3.52 21.73
N ASP A 135 -5.28 -2.25 21.36
CA ASP A 135 -6.31 -1.66 20.51
C ASP A 135 -5.89 -1.58 19.05
N PHE A 136 -4.70 -2.06 18.66
CA PHE A 136 -4.24 -1.97 17.27
C PHE A 136 -5.18 -2.67 16.27
N ASP A 137 -5.76 -3.79 16.67
CA ASP A 137 -6.66 -4.56 15.80
C ASP A 137 -8.03 -3.86 15.63
N GLU A 138 -8.40 -3.01 16.59
CA GLU A 138 -9.59 -2.16 16.51
C GLU A 138 -9.30 -0.78 15.89
N TYR A 139 -8.05 -0.34 15.94
CA TYR A 139 -7.61 0.96 15.44
C TYR A 139 -7.81 1.05 13.92
N PRO A 140 -8.48 2.09 13.40
CA PRO A 140 -8.73 2.24 11.97
C PRO A 140 -7.49 2.72 11.22
N CYS A 141 -6.42 1.92 11.23
CA CYS A 141 -5.13 2.24 10.63
C CYS A 141 -5.21 2.54 9.12
N GLY A 142 -6.24 2.01 8.44
CA GLY A 142 -6.50 2.28 7.04
C GLY A 142 -6.72 3.77 6.73
N ILE A 143 -7.26 4.54 7.69
CA ILE A 143 -7.44 6.00 7.54
C ILE A 143 -6.08 6.69 7.41
N ASP A 144 -5.16 6.43 8.35
CA ASP A 144 -3.81 7.00 8.30
C ASP A 144 -3.04 6.59 7.04
N VAL A 145 -3.14 5.31 6.65
CA VAL A 145 -2.46 4.80 5.45
C VAL A 145 -3.03 5.44 4.19
N PHE A 146 -4.35 5.60 4.12
CA PHE A 146 -5.02 6.30 3.03
C PHE A 146 -4.55 7.76 2.97
N GLU A 147 -4.63 8.51 4.06
CA GLU A 147 -4.21 9.91 4.11
C GLU A 147 -2.75 10.07 3.68
N PHE A 148 -1.86 9.22 4.19
CA PHE A 148 -0.45 9.22 3.82
C PHE A 148 -0.27 8.98 2.32
N THR A 149 -0.88 7.92 1.78
CA THR A 149 -0.80 7.57 0.35
C THR A 149 -1.34 8.70 -0.52
N PHE A 150 -2.51 9.21 -0.14
CA PHE A 150 -3.25 10.23 -0.87
C PHE A 150 -2.51 11.57 -0.91
N GLN A 151 -1.88 11.99 0.19
CA GLN A 151 -1.03 13.18 0.21
C GLN A 151 0.11 13.09 -0.81
N TYR A 152 0.75 11.92 -0.95
CA TYR A 152 1.83 11.73 -1.92
C TYR A 152 1.35 11.63 -3.36
N LEU A 153 0.18 11.04 -3.61
CA LEU A 153 -0.46 11.07 -4.92
C LEU A 153 -0.76 12.51 -5.34
N LYS A 154 -1.39 13.31 -4.47
CA LYS A 154 -1.67 14.74 -4.74
C LYS A 154 -0.41 15.56 -4.93
N LYS A 155 0.62 15.33 -4.11
CA LYS A 155 1.92 15.99 -4.29
C LYS A 155 2.55 15.66 -5.64
N SER A 156 2.47 14.41 -6.07
CA SER A 156 2.98 13.97 -7.38
C SER A 156 2.25 14.64 -8.53
N ILE A 157 0.91 14.74 -8.45
CA ILE A 157 0.07 15.45 -9.42
C ILE A 157 0.42 16.95 -9.47
N ARG A 158 0.46 17.63 -8.32
CA ARG A 158 0.77 19.07 -8.22
C ARG A 158 2.17 19.40 -8.74
N ASN A 159 3.17 18.63 -8.32
CA ASN A 159 4.54 18.79 -8.81
C ASN A 159 4.57 18.70 -10.33
N ARG A 160 3.80 17.77 -10.92
CA ARG A 160 3.70 17.66 -12.38
C ARG A 160 3.03 18.88 -13.02
N GLN A 161 1.92 19.37 -12.49
CA GLN A 161 1.25 20.56 -13.02
C GLN A 161 2.17 21.79 -13.02
N GLN A 162 2.90 22.01 -11.92
CA GLN A 162 3.90 23.09 -11.83
C GLN A 162 5.04 22.91 -12.85
N MET A 163 5.42 21.67 -13.14
CA MET A 163 6.51 21.36 -14.08
C MET A 163 6.07 21.42 -15.55
N HIS A 164 4.81 21.13 -15.89
CA HIS A 164 4.27 21.37 -17.23
C HIS A 164 4.25 22.88 -17.56
N ASN A 165 4.04 23.72 -16.54
CA ASN A 165 4.08 25.17 -16.69
C ASN A 165 5.50 25.74 -16.77
N ASN A 166 6.51 24.99 -16.29
CA ASN A 166 7.92 25.37 -16.30
C ASN A 166 8.70 24.50 -17.30
N VAL A 167 8.67 24.87 -18.59
CA VAL A 167 9.40 24.16 -19.65
C VAL A 167 10.91 24.18 -19.35
N ARG A 168 11.43 23.05 -18.88
CA ARG A 168 12.87 22.82 -18.76
C ARG A 168 13.38 22.17 -20.05
N THR A 169 14.38 22.80 -20.66
CA THR A 169 15.00 22.43 -21.94
C THR A 169 16.09 21.36 -21.79
N ASP A 170 16.43 20.97 -20.57
CA ASP A 170 17.40 19.94 -20.25
C ASP A 170 16.69 18.59 -20.10
N GLY A 171 16.93 17.66 -21.03
CA GLY A 171 16.32 16.32 -21.14
C GLY A 171 16.56 15.34 -19.97
N ALA A 172 16.68 15.82 -18.74
CA ALA A 172 16.67 15.02 -17.53
C ALA A 172 15.26 14.47 -17.29
N GLY A 173 15.11 13.15 -17.35
CA GLY A 173 13.84 12.47 -17.05
C GLY A 173 13.31 12.87 -15.66
N TYR A 174 12.05 13.28 -15.60
CA TYR A 174 11.42 13.77 -14.37
C TYR A 174 11.12 12.62 -13.41
N LEU A 175 11.85 12.55 -12.29
CA LEU A 175 11.64 11.57 -11.23
C LEU A 175 10.72 12.15 -10.15
N TYR A 176 9.49 11.65 -10.05
CA TYR A 176 8.65 11.88 -8.87
C TYR A 176 8.56 10.60 -8.04
N ARG A 177 8.59 10.76 -6.72
CA ARG A 177 8.54 9.64 -5.78
C ARG A 177 7.13 9.48 -5.26
N CYS A 178 6.62 8.29 -5.42
CA CYS A 178 5.28 7.88 -5.07
C CYS A 178 5.41 6.95 -3.86
N TYR A 179 4.90 7.37 -2.69
CA TYR A 179 4.95 6.60 -1.44
C TYR A 179 3.56 6.22 -0.94
N GLY A 180 3.54 5.35 0.08
CA GLY A 180 2.31 4.76 0.62
C GLY A 180 1.90 3.51 -0.15
N LEU A 181 0.66 3.08 0.04
CA LEU A 181 0.16 1.82 -0.49
C LEU A 181 -0.37 1.99 -1.93
N ILE A 182 0.51 2.40 -2.83
CA ILE A 182 0.18 2.76 -4.23
C ILE A 182 -0.31 1.56 -5.04
N ILE A 183 0.03 0.34 -4.61
CA ILE A 183 -0.53 -0.86 -5.20
C ILE A 183 -2.07 -0.87 -5.17
N ALA A 184 -2.69 -0.17 -4.20
CA ALA A 184 -4.14 -0.01 -4.15
C ALA A 184 -4.69 0.73 -5.38
N LEU A 185 -4.00 1.79 -5.84
CA LEU A 185 -4.39 2.54 -7.05
C LEU A 185 -4.24 1.69 -8.32
N GLN A 186 -3.18 0.88 -8.39
CA GLN A 186 -2.94 -0.02 -9.51
C GLN A 186 -4.00 -1.13 -9.59
N ILE A 187 -4.33 -1.76 -8.46
CA ILE A 187 -5.36 -2.81 -8.42
C ILE A 187 -6.74 -2.23 -8.68
N TRP A 188 -7.04 -1.05 -8.14
CA TRP A 188 -8.25 -0.31 -8.48
C TRP A 188 -8.38 -0.11 -10.00
N PHE A 189 -7.29 0.28 -10.68
CA PHE A 189 -7.29 0.41 -12.14
C PHE A 189 -7.54 -0.92 -12.86
N TYR A 190 -6.97 -2.03 -12.38
CA TYR A 190 -7.25 -3.36 -12.94
C TYR A 190 -8.73 -3.76 -12.82
N GLU A 191 -9.38 -3.35 -11.74
CA GLU A 191 -10.79 -3.67 -11.50
C GLU A 191 -11.75 -2.81 -12.33
N ILE A 192 -11.39 -1.57 -12.68
CA ILE A 192 -12.25 -0.72 -13.53
C ILE A 192 -11.96 -0.83 -15.04
N CYS A 193 -10.75 -1.26 -15.44
CA CYS A 193 -10.33 -1.25 -16.85
C CYS A 193 -10.23 -2.67 -17.43
N ASN A 194 -11.22 -3.08 -18.23
CA ASN A 194 -11.21 -4.39 -18.90
C ASN A 194 -10.02 -4.58 -19.83
N THR A 195 -9.52 -3.50 -20.43
CA THR A 195 -8.33 -3.56 -21.28
C THR A 195 -7.09 -4.02 -20.50
N ALA A 196 -7.05 -3.80 -19.19
CA ALA A 196 -5.91 -4.24 -18.38
C ALA A 196 -5.85 -5.76 -18.28
N TYR A 197 -7.02 -6.41 -18.17
CA TYR A 197 -7.13 -7.86 -18.06
C TYR A 197 -6.62 -8.56 -19.32
N GLY A 198 -5.77 -9.57 -19.14
CA GLY A 198 -5.14 -10.34 -20.21
C GLY A 198 -3.98 -9.62 -20.90
N ILE A 199 -3.85 -8.29 -20.77
CA ILE A 199 -2.75 -7.51 -21.35
C ILE A 199 -1.64 -7.26 -20.33
N VAL A 200 -1.97 -6.65 -19.19
CA VAL A 200 -0.97 -6.27 -18.15
C VAL A 200 -1.17 -7.00 -16.83
N CYS A 201 -2.32 -7.63 -16.63
CA CYS A 201 -2.62 -8.43 -15.45
C CYS A 201 -3.57 -9.59 -15.77
N THR A 202 -3.58 -10.60 -14.90
CA THR A 202 -4.56 -11.68 -14.87
C THR A 202 -5.13 -11.82 -13.46
N SER A 203 -6.37 -12.29 -13.35
CA SER A 203 -6.93 -12.64 -12.04
C SER A 203 -6.65 -14.11 -11.76
N LEU A 204 -6.24 -14.41 -10.53
CA LEU A 204 -5.87 -15.77 -10.12
C LEU A 204 -7.06 -16.77 -10.10
N GLY A 205 -8.30 -16.29 -10.14
CA GLY A 205 -9.51 -17.12 -10.17
C GLY A 205 -9.72 -17.99 -8.91
N GLY A 206 -10.98 -18.38 -8.65
CA GLY A 206 -11.35 -19.29 -7.55
C GLY A 206 -11.32 -18.68 -6.15
N GLN A 207 -12.26 -19.14 -5.28
CA GLN A 207 -12.44 -18.83 -3.83
C GLN A 207 -12.34 -17.34 -3.43
N PRO A 208 -12.73 -16.92 -2.20
CA PRO A 208 -12.63 -15.52 -1.82
C PRO A 208 -11.15 -15.14 -1.53
N ILE A 209 -10.43 -14.69 -2.56
CA ILE A 209 -9.07 -14.13 -2.44
C ILE A 209 -9.18 -12.62 -2.13
N PRO A 210 -8.46 -12.08 -1.12
CA PRO A 210 -8.40 -10.65 -0.88
C PRO A 210 -8.01 -9.87 -2.15
N ARG A 211 -8.70 -8.76 -2.44
CA ARG A 211 -8.50 -8.01 -3.70
C ARG A 211 -7.04 -7.61 -3.94
N LEU A 212 -6.33 -7.25 -2.88
CA LEU A 212 -4.90 -6.92 -2.90
C LEU A 212 -4.01 -8.05 -3.45
N LEU A 213 -4.45 -9.30 -3.33
CA LEU A 213 -3.74 -10.52 -3.72
C LEU A 213 -4.34 -11.20 -4.96
N LYS A 214 -5.44 -10.67 -5.50
CA LYS A 214 -6.23 -11.32 -6.56
C LYS A 214 -5.55 -11.28 -7.94
N TRP A 215 -4.54 -10.43 -8.10
CA TRP A 215 -3.99 -10.06 -9.39
C TRP A 215 -2.55 -10.55 -9.54
N GLU A 216 -2.28 -11.17 -10.68
CA GLU A 216 -0.96 -11.57 -11.13
C GLU A 216 -0.50 -10.64 -12.26
N ILE A 217 0.80 -10.35 -12.29
CA ILE A 217 1.42 -9.51 -13.30
C ILE A 217 2.24 -10.37 -14.24
N ARG A 218 1.99 -10.23 -15.54
CA ARG A 218 2.65 -11.04 -16.55
C ARG A 218 4.07 -10.58 -16.85
N ASP A 219 4.31 -9.28 -16.85
CA ASP A 219 5.62 -8.71 -17.19
C ASP A 219 5.80 -7.30 -16.60
N SER A 220 7.03 -6.79 -16.68
CA SER A 220 7.34 -5.38 -16.48
C SER A 220 7.14 -4.59 -17.78
N TYR A 221 6.23 -3.63 -17.77
CA TYR A 221 5.91 -2.84 -18.96
C TYR A 221 6.59 -1.48 -18.94
N ASN A 222 7.24 -1.13 -20.06
CA ASN A 222 7.81 0.19 -20.24
C ASN A 222 6.74 1.24 -20.59
N ARG A 223 7.12 2.51 -20.53
CA ARG A 223 6.23 3.65 -20.80
C ARG A 223 5.52 3.56 -22.16
N LEU A 224 6.27 3.29 -23.22
CA LEU A 224 5.76 3.26 -24.59
C LEU A 224 4.70 2.16 -24.78
N PHE A 225 4.91 1.00 -24.14
CA PHE A 225 3.92 -0.07 -24.16
C PHE A 225 2.62 0.37 -23.48
N ILE A 226 2.72 0.94 -22.27
CA ILE A 226 1.55 1.41 -21.51
C ILE A 226 0.81 2.50 -22.31
N GLU A 227 1.52 3.47 -22.87
CA GLU A 227 0.92 4.50 -23.72
C GLU A 227 0.21 3.90 -24.94
N ARG A 228 0.83 2.95 -25.64
CA ARG A 228 0.22 2.28 -26.80
C ARG A 228 -1.10 1.58 -26.44
N VAL A 229 -1.15 0.93 -25.27
CA VAL A 229 -2.33 0.18 -24.84
C VAL A 229 -3.43 1.10 -24.31
N PHE A 230 -3.07 2.12 -23.54
CA PHE A 230 -4.03 2.86 -22.70
C PHE A 230 -4.21 4.34 -23.08
N SER A 231 -3.57 4.85 -24.15
CA SER A 231 -3.77 6.24 -24.61
C SER A 231 -5.14 6.47 -25.24
N ASN A 232 -5.67 5.47 -25.95
CA ASN A 232 -6.96 5.55 -26.66
C ASN A 232 -7.95 4.55 -26.08
N LEU A 233 -8.16 4.61 -24.75
CA LEU A 233 -9.18 3.82 -24.10
C LEU A 233 -10.57 4.24 -24.61
N ASP A 234 -11.33 3.27 -25.10
CA ASP A 234 -12.74 3.45 -25.38
C ASP A 234 -13.53 3.28 -24.07
N SER A 235 -14.49 4.18 -23.86
CA SER A 235 -15.49 4.11 -22.80
C SER A 235 -16.11 2.71 -22.61
N SER A 236 -16.30 1.93 -23.68
CA SER A 236 -16.85 0.56 -23.63
C SER A 236 -15.94 -0.43 -22.90
N LYS A 237 -14.63 -0.12 -22.82
CA LYS A 237 -13.61 -0.96 -22.19
C LYS A 237 -13.35 -0.60 -20.73
N VAL A 238 -14.09 0.36 -20.18
CA VAL A 238 -14.02 0.75 -18.77
C VAL A 238 -15.38 0.49 -18.12
N ILE A 239 -15.40 -0.37 -17.11
CA ILE A 239 -16.60 -0.78 -16.38
C ILE A 239 -16.93 0.30 -15.35
N ALA A 240 -18.21 0.70 -15.31
CA ALA A 240 -18.73 1.70 -14.37
C ALA A 240 -19.43 1.07 -13.13
N ASP A 241 -19.45 -0.25 -12.99
CA ASP A 241 -20.19 -0.93 -11.91
C ASP A 241 -19.50 -0.83 -10.55
N LEU A 242 -19.59 0.37 -9.98
CA LEU A 242 -19.36 0.63 -8.56
C LEU A 242 -20.44 -0.03 -7.68
N GLU A 243 -21.61 -0.42 -8.22
CA GLU A 243 -22.65 -1.14 -7.46
C GLU A 243 -22.25 -2.59 -7.14
N LEU A 244 -21.68 -3.32 -8.11
CA LEU A 244 -21.05 -4.63 -7.85
C LEU A 244 -19.85 -4.51 -6.89
N PHE A 245 -19.17 -3.37 -6.92
CA PHE A 245 -18.05 -3.04 -6.04
C PHE A 245 -18.50 -2.84 -4.58
N LYS A 246 -19.70 -2.28 -4.37
CA LYS A 246 -20.34 -2.04 -3.06
C LYS A 246 -20.97 -3.30 -2.46
N GLU A 247 -21.56 -4.18 -3.26
CA GLU A 247 -22.14 -5.45 -2.76
C GLU A 247 -21.09 -6.35 -2.08
N THR A 248 -19.82 -6.26 -2.49
CA THR A 248 -18.72 -7.02 -1.85
C THR A 248 -18.22 -6.41 -0.53
N PHE A 249 -18.59 -5.17 -0.19
CA PHE A 249 -18.12 -4.48 1.01
C PHE A 249 -18.55 -5.18 2.30
N ASN A 250 -19.78 -5.72 2.32
CA ASN A 250 -20.33 -6.41 3.49
C ASN A 250 -19.78 -7.82 3.71
N VAL A 251 -19.05 -8.39 2.74
CA VAL A 251 -18.56 -9.78 2.79
C VAL A 251 -17.03 -9.86 2.97
N GLY A 252 -16.28 -8.81 2.60
CA GLY A 252 -14.82 -8.88 2.42
C GLY A 252 -13.92 -8.42 3.58
N ILE A 253 -14.48 -7.78 4.61
CA ILE A 253 -13.67 -7.17 5.70
C ILE A 253 -13.10 -8.25 6.64
N GLU A 254 -13.83 -9.34 6.90
CA GLU A 254 -13.40 -10.40 7.84
C GLU A 254 -12.32 -11.33 7.25
N ALA A 255 -12.33 -11.56 5.93
CA ALA A 255 -11.43 -12.54 5.28
C ALA A 255 -10.00 -11.99 5.02
N SER A 256 -9.84 -10.68 4.83
CA SER A 256 -8.58 -10.09 4.34
C SER A 256 -7.50 -9.94 5.41
N ALA A 257 -7.89 -9.70 6.67
CA ALA A 257 -6.94 -9.59 7.78
C ALA A 257 -6.37 -10.97 8.18
N CYS A 258 -7.21 -12.01 8.21
CA CYS A 258 -6.77 -13.37 8.54
C CYS A 258 -5.81 -13.95 7.49
N ALA A 259 -6.10 -13.78 6.19
CA ALA A 259 -5.28 -14.39 5.13
C ALA A 259 -3.85 -13.82 5.03
N ILE A 260 -3.64 -12.55 5.42
CA ILE A 260 -2.30 -11.94 5.47
C ILE A 260 -1.50 -12.47 6.67
N MET A 261 -2.17 -12.83 7.77
CA MET A 261 -1.55 -13.37 8.99
C MET A 261 -1.35 -14.90 8.93
N GLU A 262 -2.29 -15.66 8.36
CA GLU A 262 -2.16 -17.13 8.21
C GLU A 262 -0.99 -17.52 7.29
N LYS A 263 -0.69 -16.71 6.26
CA LYS A 263 0.49 -16.91 5.41
C LYS A 263 1.81 -16.62 6.13
N THR A 264 1.79 -15.96 7.28
CA THR A 264 2.99 -15.79 8.14
C THR A 264 3.18 -16.94 9.12
N ASP A 265 2.12 -17.67 9.49
CA ASP A 265 2.17 -18.77 10.46
C ASP A 265 2.62 -20.10 9.86
N SER A 266 2.56 -20.28 8.53
CA SER A 266 3.04 -21.50 7.86
C SER A 266 4.57 -21.57 7.68
N ILE A 267 5.34 -20.79 8.44
CA ILE A 267 6.82 -20.78 8.42
C ILE A 267 7.33 -21.47 9.69
N THR A 268 7.38 -22.80 9.67
CA THR A 268 8.08 -23.58 10.71
C THR A 268 9.60 -23.39 10.63
N PRO A 269 10.31 -23.46 11.77
CA PRO A 269 11.74 -23.16 11.84
C PRO A 269 12.57 -24.37 11.41
N HIS A 270 13.37 -24.24 10.35
CA HIS A 270 14.52 -25.12 10.18
C HIS A 270 15.53 -24.82 11.29
N GLY A 271 15.83 -25.83 12.10
CA GLY A 271 16.82 -25.79 13.18
C GLY A 271 18.24 -25.54 12.68
N PRO A 272 19.20 -25.34 13.59
CA PRO A 272 20.53 -24.86 13.25
C PRO A 272 21.32 -25.93 12.51
N ASP A 273 21.68 -25.65 11.25
CA ASP A 273 22.70 -26.41 10.54
C ASP A 273 24.03 -26.26 11.27
N LYS A 274 24.58 -27.40 11.69
CA LYS A 274 25.95 -27.54 12.17
C LYS A 274 26.89 -27.17 11.01
N ALA A 275 27.55 -26.03 11.11
CA ALA A 275 28.71 -25.74 10.28
C ALA A 275 29.86 -26.65 10.74
N ALA A 276 30.27 -27.52 9.83
CA ALA A 276 31.40 -28.42 9.96
C ALA A 276 32.72 -27.67 10.11
N GLU A 277 33.56 -28.18 11.00
CA GLU A 277 35.01 -27.99 11.01
C GLU A 277 35.59 -28.43 9.65
N VAL A 278 36.38 -27.58 9.00
CA VAL A 278 37.53 -27.99 8.19
C VAL A 278 38.60 -26.88 8.27
N TYR A 279 39.80 -27.31 8.68
CA TYR A 279 41.13 -26.68 8.74
C TYR A 279 41.36 -25.31 8.11
#